data_AF-A0A2D4K4H4-F1
#
_entry.id   AF-A0A2D4K4H4-F1
#
_cell.length_a   1.000
_cell.length_b   1.000
_cell.length_c   1.000
_cell.angle_alpha   90.00
_cell.angle_beta   90.00
_cell.angle_gamma   90.00
#
_symmetry.space_group_name_H-M   'P 1'
#
loop_
_entity.id
_entity.type
_entity.pdbx_description
1 polymer ?
#
loop_
_entity_poly.entity_id
_entity_poly.type
_entity_poly.pdbx_seq_one_letter_code
_entity_poly.pdbx_strand_id
1 'polypeptide(L)'
;WLTSVAIRAPPAAPRKRQPLGEESRRRRCTGGTPEVGTKWIKPTGQDTGIQIYNNLSRSKEPLILRKANVVTWYSCGPTVYDHAHLGHACSYVRFDIIRRVMTKIFGKEVIMVMGIT
;
A
#
# COMPACT_ATOMS: atom_id res chain seq x y z
N TRP A 1 3.95 13.06 -4.11
CA TRP A 1 3.70 12.71 -5.52
C TRP A 1 2.94 11.41 -5.56
N LEU A 2 1.77 11.41 -6.21
CA LEU A 2 0.61 10.54 -5.96
C LEU A 2 0.88 9.03 -6.10
N THR A 3 0.49 8.23 -5.10
CA THR A 3 0.23 6.79 -5.28
C THR A 3 -1.25 6.57 -5.55
N SER A 4 -1.52 6.17 -6.78
CA SER A 4 -2.84 5.88 -7.33
C SER A 4 -3.45 4.63 -6.67
N VAL A 5 -4.56 4.78 -5.95
CA VAL A 5 -5.42 3.66 -5.54
C VAL A 5 -6.27 3.30 -6.76
N ALA A 6 -5.77 2.37 -7.56
CA ALA A 6 -6.47 1.87 -8.73
C ALA A 6 -7.19 0.55 -8.40
N ILE A 7 -8.50 0.67 -8.09
CA ILE A 7 -9.47 -0.43 -8.02
C ILE A 7 -9.64 -0.99 -9.43
N ARG A 8 -9.27 -2.25 -9.68
CA ARG A 8 -9.31 -2.87 -11.03
C ARG A 8 -10.46 -3.89 -11.13
N ALA A 9 -11.31 -3.72 -12.15
CA ALA A 9 -12.32 -4.69 -12.60
C ALA A 9 -11.68 -5.95 -13.25
N PRO A 10 -12.37 -7.10 -13.30
CA PRO A 10 -11.78 -8.40 -13.70
C PRO A 10 -11.37 -8.51 -15.20
N PRO A 11 -10.49 -9.48 -15.56
CA PRO A 11 -9.61 -9.38 -16.74
C PRO A 11 -10.15 -10.06 -18.01
N ALA A 12 -9.83 -9.46 -19.17
CA ALA A 12 -9.84 -10.14 -20.48
C ALA A 12 -8.41 -10.61 -20.84
N ALA A 13 -8.30 -11.83 -21.38
CA ALA A 13 -7.05 -12.48 -21.83
C ALA A 13 -6.73 -12.16 -23.32
N PRO A 14 -5.63 -12.66 -23.93
CA PRO A 14 -4.29 -12.05 -23.94
C PRO A 14 -3.79 -11.69 -25.36
N ARG A 15 -2.72 -10.87 -25.49
CA ARG A 15 -1.91 -10.82 -26.72
C ARG A 15 -0.44 -10.46 -26.46
N LYS A 16 0.47 -11.32 -26.94
CA LYS A 16 1.94 -11.21 -26.84
C LYS A 16 2.50 -10.04 -27.67
N ARG A 17 3.60 -9.45 -27.19
CA ARG A 17 4.73 -8.94 -28.03
C ARG A 17 5.95 -8.61 -27.16
N GLN A 18 7.10 -9.23 -27.48
CA GLN A 18 8.43 -8.81 -27.03
C GLN A 18 8.86 -7.52 -27.78
N PRO A 19 9.83 -6.77 -27.24
CA PRO A 19 11.06 -6.60 -28.04
C PRO A 19 12.37 -6.52 -27.26
N LEU A 20 13.43 -6.54 -28.06
CA LEU A 20 14.87 -6.56 -27.82
C LEU A 20 15.38 -5.52 -26.81
N GLY A 21 16.48 -5.89 -26.14
CA GLY A 21 17.19 -5.03 -25.21
C GLY A 21 18.01 -3.92 -25.87
N GLU A 22 18.47 -2.98 -25.04
CA GLU A 22 19.87 -2.57 -25.02
C GLU A 22 20.17 -1.83 -23.70
N GLU A 23 21.43 -1.98 -23.31
CA GLU A 23 22.12 -1.70 -22.06
C GLU A 23 22.36 -0.21 -21.80
N SER A 24 22.28 0.25 -20.54
CA SER A 24 23.14 1.37 -20.12
C SER A 24 23.37 1.40 -18.60
N ARG A 25 24.65 1.19 -18.29
CA ARG A 25 25.32 1.15 -17.00
C ARG A 25 24.99 2.30 -16.04
N ARG A 26 24.64 1.94 -14.80
CA ARG A 26 25.26 2.54 -13.60
C ARG A 26 25.64 1.42 -12.62
N ARG A 27 26.94 1.18 -12.46
CA ARG A 27 27.51 0.29 -11.43
C ARG A 27 27.79 1.09 -10.15
N ARG A 28 27.28 0.64 -9.00
CA ARG A 28 27.92 0.57 -7.65
C ARG A 28 26.85 0.36 -6.57
N CYS A 29 27.04 -0.37 -5.46
CA CYS A 29 28.19 -1.05 -4.87
C CYS A 29 27.75 -2.46 -4.46
N THR A 30 28.61 -3.46 -4.62
CA THR A 30 28.46 -4.80 -4.04
C THR A 30 28.84 -4.74 -2.55
N GLY A 31 27.83 -4.73 -1.69
CA GLY A 31 27.95 -4.95 -0.26
C GLY A 31 26.88 -5.95 0.16
N GLY A 32 27.16 -7.23 -0.04
CA GLY A 32 26.26 -8.32 0.34
C GLY A 32 26.25 -8.50 1.85
N THR A 33 25.33 -7.84 2.53
CA THR A 33 24.66 -8.47 3.67
C THR A 33 23.68 -9.51 3.11
N PRO A 34 23.54 -10.71 3.72
CA PRO A 34 22.52 -11.65 3.28
C PRO A 34 21.18 -10.96 3.41
N GLU A 35 20.61 -10.58 2.26
CA GLU A 35 19.29 -9.99 2.21
C GLU A 35 18.36 -11.07 2.73
N VAL A 36 17.91 -10.92 3.99
CA VAL A 36 16.77 -11.66 4.51
C VAL A 36 15.59 -11.16 3.69
N GLY A 37 15.49 -11.67 2.46
CA GLY A 37 14.47 -11.39 1.50
C GLY A 37 13.19 -11.87 2.12
N THR A 38 12.52 -10.96 2.84
CA THR A 38 11.32 -11.29 3.60
C THR A 38 10.25 -11.57 2.57
N LYS A 39 10.11 -12.84 2.21
CA LYS A 39 9.08 -13.33 1.30
C LYS A 39 7.74 -13.00 1.94
N TRP A 40 6.97 -12.12 1.31
CA TRP A 40 5.64 -11.77 1.78
C TRP A 40 4.76 -13.03 1.79
N ILE A 41 4.16 -13.33 2.95
CA ILE A 41 3.23 -14.44 3.14
C ILE A 41 1.83 -13.86 3.21
N LYS A 42 0.93 -14.38 2.37
CA LYS A 42 -0.48 -13.96 2.36
C LYS A 42 -1.13 -14.31 3.71
N PRO A 43 -1.72 -13.34 4.44
CA PRO A 43 -2.36 -13.62 5.71
C PRO A 43 -3.67 -14.41 5.51
N THR A 44 -4.04 -15.20 6.52
CA THR A 44 -5.30 -15.95 6.55
C THR A 44 -6.46 -15.03 6.96
N GLY A 45 -7.59 -15.09 6.27
CA GLY A 45 -8.78 -14.30 6.61
C GLY A 45 -9.78 -14.19 5.46
N GLN A 46 -10.66 -13.19 5.54
CA GLN A 46 -11.70 -12.94 4.55
C GLN A 46 -11.22 -11.97 3.47
N ASP A 47 -11.34 -12.37 2.20
CA ASP A 47 -11.07 -11.49 1.06
C ASP A 47 -12.20 -10.46 0.88
N THR A 48 -11.83 -9.20 0.72
CA THR A 48 -12.78 -8.09 0.52
C THR A 48 -13.01 -7.74 -0.94
N GLY A 49 -12.23 -8.31 -1.87
CA GLY A 49 -12.23 -7.93 -3.29
C GLY A 49 -11.56 -6.57 -3.57
N ILE A 50 -11.07 -5.89 -2.53
CA ILE A 50 -10.32 -4.64 -2.64
C ILE A 50 -8.84 -4.96 -2.84
N GLN A 51 -8.19 -4.31 -3.80
CA GLN A 51 -6.75 -4.46 -4.04
C GLN A 51 -5.98 -3.27 -3.49
N ILE A 52 -4.91 -3.54 -2.75
CA ILE A 52 -4.02 -2.55 -2.15
C ILE A 52 -2.61 -2.75 -2.69
N TYR A 53 -1.90 -1.65 -2.93
CA TYR A 53 -0.49 -1.71 -3.30
C TYR A 53 0.37 -1.99 -2.06
N ASN A 54 1.12 -3.09 -2.09
CA ASN A 54 2.04 -3.47 -1.03
C ASN A 54 3.48 -3.12 -1.45
N ASN A 55 4.14 -2.27 -0.66
CA ASN A 55 5.51 -1.85 -0.94
C ASN A 55 6.54 -2.99 -0.77
N LEU A 56 6.26 -3.98 0.09
CA LEU A 56 7.17 -5.11 0.33
C LEU A 56 7.24 -6.03 -0.89
N SER A 57 6.10 -6.35 -1.50
CA SER A 57 6.01 -7.18 -2.72
C SER A 57 6.06 -6.37 -4.02
N ARG A 58 5.93 -5.03 -3.94
CA ARG A 58 5.81 -4.09 -5.06
C ARG A 58 4.66 -4.44 -6.03
N SER A 59 3.66 -5.17 -5.56
CA SER A 59 2.50 -5.66 -6.31
C SER A 59 1.20 -5.17 -5.68
N LYS A 60 0.10 -5.29 -6.44
CA LYS A 60 -1.25 -5.14 -5.90
C LYS A 60 -1.70 -6.47 -5.31
N GLU A 61 -2.05 -6.48 -4.04
CA GLU A 61 -2.50 -7.65 -3.30
C GLU A 61 -3.92 -7.43 -2.76
N PRO A 62 -4.72 -8.49 -2.58
CA PRO A 62 -6.05 -8.38 -1.99
C PRO A 62 -5.96 -7.97 -0.51
N LEU A 63 -6.87 -7.09 -0.07
CA LEU A 63 -7.05 -6.77 1.34
C LEU A 63 -7.82 -7.91 2.03
N ILE A 64 -7.11 -8.60 2.92
CA ILE A 64 -7.65 -9.72 3.69
C ILE A 64 -7.90 -9.24 5.12
N LEU A 65 -9.13 -9.40 5.60
CA LEU A 65 -9.52 -9.00 6.94
C LEU A 65 -9.44 -10.17 7.92
N ARG A 66 -8.95 -9.86 9.12
CA ARG A 66 -8.90 -10.80 10.24
C ARG A 66 -10.27 -10.99 10.91
N LYS A 67 -11.08 -9.93 10.95
CA LYS A 67 -12.46 -9.94 11.46
C LYS A 67 -13.41 -9.49 10.35
N ALA A 68 -14.60 -10.09 10.29
CA ALA A 68 -15.59 -9.74 9.29
C ALA A 68 -15.95 -8.25 9.39
N ASN A 69 -15.95 -7.56 8.26
CA ASN A 69 -16.35 -6.15 8.09
C ASN A 69 -15.51 -5.09 8.85
N VAL A 70 -14.50 -5.49 9.63
CA VAL A 70 -13.64 -4.56 10.38
C VAL A 70 -12.26 -4.48 9.74
N VAL A 71 -11.90 -3.28 9.27
CA VAL A 71 -10.59 -2.92 8.73
C VAL A 71 -9.80 -2.22 9.83
N THR A 72 -8.68 -2.81 10.24
CA THR A 72 -7.74 -2.16 11.17
C THR A 72 -6.59 -1.54 10.39
N TRP A 73 -6.32 -0.26 10.62
CA TRP A 73 -5.26 0.50 9.96
C TRP A 73 -4.38 1.22 10.98
N TYR A 74 -3.06 1.17 10.78
CA TYR A 74 -2.11 1.94 11.58
C TYR A 74 -1.40 3.00 10.73
N SER A 75 -1.25 4.20 11.28
CA SER A 75 -0.46 5.29 10.70
C SER A 75 0.55 5.80 11.71
N CYS A 76 1.76 6.14 11.25
CA CYS A 76 2.62 7.05 12.00
C CYS A 76 1.98 8.45 12.04
N GLY A 77 2.00 9.10 13.20
CA GLY A 77 1.56 10.48 13.36
C GLY A 77 2.74 11.46 13.41
N PRO A 78 2.48 12.71 13.81
CA PRO A 78 3.49 13.76 13.80
C PRO A 78 4.46 13.59 14.95
N THR A 79 5.70 14.04 14.73
CA THR A 79 6.65 14.34 15.80
C THR A 79 6.36 15.76 16.31
N VAL A 80 6.01 15.92 17.58
CA VAL A 80 5.45 17.19 18.13
C VAL A 80 6.48 18.30 18.43
N TYR A 81 7.73 18.13 18.01
CA TYR A 81 8.81 19.09 18.30
C TYR A 81 8.74 20.37 17.44
N ASP A 82 8.00 20.35 16.34
CA ASP A 82 7.93 21.46 15.39
C ASP A 82 6.51 21.72 14.89
N HIS A 83 6.31 22.91 14.33
CA HIS A 83 5.06 23.28 13.71
C HIS A 83 4.70 22.36 12.52
N ALA A 84 3.43 21.98 12.45
CA ALA A 84 2.94 21.17 11.34
C ALA A 84 3.03 21.95 10.03
N HIS A 85 3.81 21.44 9.08
CA HIS A 85 3.91 21.98 7.73
C HIS A 85 2.99 21.23 6.76
N LEU A 86 2.86 21.74 5.52
CA LEU A 86 1.95 21.21 4.51
C LEU A 86 2.19 19.71 4.19
N GLY A 87 3.43 19.23 4.36
CA GLY A 87 3.80 17.83 4.21
C GLY A 87 3.03 16.91 5.17
N HIS A 88 2.94 17.29 6.45
CA HIS A 88 2.16 16.55 7.45
C HIS A 88 0.67 16.56 7.09
N ALA A 89 0.12 17.74 6.76
CA ALA A 89 -1.28 17.88 6.38
C ALA A 89 -1.65 16.98 5.18
N CYS A 90 -0.76 16.92 4.18
CA CYS A 90 -1.00 16.12 2.98
C CYS A 90 -1.10 14.61 3.28
N SER A 91 -0.32 14.10 4.24
CA SER A 91 -0.41 12.70 4.66
C SER A 91 -1.73 12.40 5.38
N TYR A 92 -2.16 13.27 6.30
CA TYR A 92 -3.42 13.08 7.02
C TYR A 92 -4.65 13.16 6.12
N VAL A 93 -4.64 14.08 5.15
CA VAL A 93 -5.73 14.18 4.16
C VAL A 93 -5.84 12.89 3.34
N ARG A 94 -4.71 12.29 2.93
CA ARG A 94 -4.74 11.00 2.21
C ARG A 94 -5.35 9.89 3.06
N PHE A 95 -4.96 9.78 4.33
CA PHE A 95 -5.51 8.76 5.22
C PHE A 95 -7.00 8.98 5.51
N ASP A 96 -7.45 10.24 5.64
CA ASP A 96 -8.87 10.55 5.79
C ASP A 96 -9.68 10.17 4.53
N ILE A 97 -9.15 10.43 3.33
CA ILE A 97 -9.78 10.00 2.07
C ILE A 97 -9.92 8.48 2.02
N ILE A 98 -8.86 7.74 2.37
CA ILE A 98 -8.89 6.26 2.39
C ILE A 98 -9.95 5.78 3.37
N ARG A 99 -10.01 6.37 4.58
CA ARG A 99 -11.02 6.04 5.58
C ARG A 99 -12.44 6.26 5.04
N ARG A 100 -12.70 7.43 4.43
CA ARG A 100 -14.01 7.77 3.86
C ARG A 100 -14.41 6.84 2.73
N VAL A 101 -13.48 6.47 1.85
CA VAL A 101 -13.72 5.53 0.75
C VAL A 101 -14.09 4.15 1.30
N MET A 102 -13.33 3.63 2.27
CA MET A 102 -13.60 2.35 2.92
C MET A 102 -14.97 2.32 3.62
N THR A 103 -15.32 3.38 4.35
CA THR A 103 -16.60 3.43 5.08
C THR A 103 -17.79 3.70 4.18
N LYS A 104 -17.70 4.67 3.25
CA LYS A 104 -18.86 5.13 2.46
C LYS A 104 -19.12 4.29 1.21
N ILE A 105 -18.06 3.81 0.55
CA ILE A 105 -18.19 3.08 -0.72
C ILE A 105 -18.26 1.57 -0.46
N PHE A 106 -17.39 1.06 0.43
CA PHE A 106 -17.29 -0.38 0.70
C PHE A 106 -18.07 -0.84 1.94
N GLY A 107 -18.65 0.09 2.70
CA GLY A 107 -19.46 -0.23 3.88
C GLY A 107 -18.69 -0.96 4.98
N LYS A 108 -17.36 -0.78 5.07
CA LYS A 108 -16.53 -1.43 6.07
C LYS A 108 -16.30 -0.52 7.28
N GLU A 109 -16.33 -1.10 8.46
CA GLU A 109 -15.96 -0.39 9.69
C GLU A 109 -14.44 -0.24 9.73
N VAL A 110 -13.93 0.98 9.89
CA VAL A 110 -12.49 1.25 9.88
C VAL A 110 -12.05 1.72 11.26
N ILE A 111 -11.19 0.95 11.90
CA ILE A 111 -10.49 1.31 13.12
C ILE A 111 -9.09 1.80 12.72
N MET A 112 -8.89 3.12 12.78
CA MET A 112 -7.60 3.75 12.49
C MET A 112 -6.92 4.16 13.79
N VAL A 113 -5.68 3.70 13.98
CA VAL A 113 -4.82 4.10 15.10
C VAL A 113 -3.68 4.96 14.56
N MET A 114 -3.40 6.07 15.21
CA MET A 114 -2.28 6.95 14.88
C MET A 114 -1.40 7.13 16.12
N GLY A 115 -0.11 6.80 16.01
CA GLY A 115 0.87 7.08 17.06
C GLY A 115 1.29 8.55 17.04
N ILE A 116 1.64 9.12 18.19
CA ILE A 116 2.24 10.46 18.31
C ILE A 116 3.61 10.27 18.93
N THR A 117 4.61 10.97 18.40
CA THR A 117 6.01 10.85 18.81
C THR A 117 6.55 12.19 19.30
#